data_AF-A0A933HXX1-F1
#
_entry.id   AF-A0A933HXX1-F1
#
_cell.length_a   1.000
_cell.length_b   1.000
_cell.length_c   1.000
_cell.angle_alpha   90.00
_cell.angle_beta   90.00
_cell.angle_gamma   90.00
#
_symmetry.space_group_name_H-M   'P 1'
#
loop_
_entity.id
_entity.type
_entity.pdbx_description
1 polymer ?
#
loop_
_entity_poly.entity_id
_entity_poly.type
_entity_poly.pdbx_seq_one_letter_code
_entity_poly.pdbx_strand_id
1 'polypeptide(L)'
;MPTPAQAPRREDLGPCAEGAGPTIAVHVDHGGRGLGLIGAVLACATALAALLFGVLAVFVTPLIGAALLTLVWPVIFSEQFTGWVFGTPYLPFWKAFLLFLLVGAVVRFHRWSTSGELWRRR
;
A
#
# COMPACT_ATOMS: atom_id res chain seq x y z
N MET A 1 64.17 -27.11 45.07
CA MET A 1 64.04 -26.87 43.62
C MET A 1 62.68 -27.39 43.14
N PRO A 2 61.68 -26.51 42.96
CA PRO A 2 60.47 -26.83 42.22
C PRO A 2 60.51 -26.21 40.80
N THR A 3 60.34 -27.08 39.81
CA THR A 3 60.17 -26.76 38.38
C THR A 3 58.82 -26.09 38.14
N PRO A 4 58.73 -24.85 37.62
CA PRO A 4 57.45 -24.30 37.19
C PRO A 4 57.06 -24.94 35.85
N ALA A 5 55.87 -25.54 35.86
CA ALA A 5 55.22 -26.18 34.74
C ALA A 5 55.12 -25.23 33.53
N GLN A 6 55.46 -25.77 32.35
CA GLN A 6 55.32 -25.12 31.06
C GLN A 6 53.88 -24.66 30.82
N ALA A 7 53.71 -23.40 30.47
CA ALA A 7 52.45 -22.86 29.97
C ALA A 7 52.13 -23.47 28.59
N PRO A 8 50.92 -24.00 28.36
CA PRO A 8 50.52 -24.45 27.03
C PRO A 8 50.30 -23.25 26.08
N ARG A 9 51.22 -23.18 25.10
CA ARG A 9 51.12 -22.77 23.69
C ARG A 9 49.84 -22.04 23.25
N ARG A 10 49.97 -20.75 22.91
CA ARG A 10 48.99 -19.90 22.21
C ARG A 10 48.82 -20.27 20.72
N GLU A 11 48.50 -21.53 20.42
CA GLU A 11 48.20 -21.97 19.05
C GLU A 11 46.75 -22.42 18.84
N ASP A 12 45.90 -22.36 19.89
CA ASP A 12 44.45 -22.53 19.77
C ASP A 12 43.75 -21.19 19.47
N LEU A 13 44.12 -20.56 18.36
CA LEU A 13 43.28 -19.57 17.68
C LEU A 13 42.14 -20.31 16.99
N GLY A 14 41.03 -20.49 17.72
CA GLY A 14 39.75 -20.79 17.10
C GLY A 14 39.28 -19.62 16.22
N PRO A 15 38.76 -19.86 15.00
CA PRO A 15 38.21 -18.82 14.14
C PRO A 15 36.77 -18.51 14.57
N CYS A 16 36.60 -17.83 15.71
CA CYS A 16 35.29 -17.35 16.17
C CYS A 16 35.45 -16.00 16.91
N ALA A 17 36.05 -15.02 16.25
CA ALA A 17 35.97 -13.62 16.66
C ALA A 17 35.06 -12.87 15.67
N GLU A 18 33.77 -13.18 15.70
CA GLU A 18 32.75 -12.50 14.91
C GLU A 18 31.75 -11.82 15.85
N GLY A 19 31.88 -10.50 15.97
CA GLY A 19 30.76 -9.61 16.27
C GLY A 19 30.14 -9.64 17.68
N ALA A 20 30.87 -9.20 18.71
CA ALA A 20 30.25 -8.74 19.95
C ALA A 20 29.55 -7.38 19.74
N GLY A 21 28.45 -7.38 19.00
CA GLY A 21 27.46 -6.31 19.06
C GLY A 21 26.56 -6.51 20.31
N PRO A 22 26.12 -5.44 20.99
CA PRO A 22 25.23 -5.59 22.15
C PRO A 22 23.94 -6.28 21.70
N THR A 23 23.77 -7.53 22.09
CA THR A 23 22.54 -8.28 21.86
C THR A 23 21.52 -7.71 22.83
N ILE A 24 20.74 -6.72 22.37
CA ILE A 24 19.63 -6.15 23.14
C ILE A 24 18.57 -7.25 23.23
N ALA A 25 18.56 -7.96 24.35
CA ALA A 25 17.48 -8.86 24.72
C ALA A 25 16.24 -8.02 24.99
N VAL A 26 15.40 -7.83 23.97
CA VAL A 26 14.09 -7.21 24.13
C VAL A 26 13.21 -8.19 24.91
N HIS A 27 13.13 -7.99 26.22
CA HIS A 27 12.18 -8.68 27.08
C HIS A 27 10.78 -8.12 26.76
N VAL A 28 10.07 -8.77 25.85
CA VAL A 28 8.66 -8.48 25.59
C VAL A 28 7.85 -9.13 26.71
N ASP A 29 7.65 -8.36 27.77
CA ASP A 29 6.81 -8.75 28.91
C ASP A 29 5.36 -8.90 28.41
N HIS A 30 4.88 -10.15 28.33
CA HIS A 30 3.49 -10.46 27.98
C HIS A 30 2.56 -10.31 29.20
N GLY A 31 2.79 -9.25 29.98
CA GLY A 31 1.99 -8.86 31.13
C GLY A 31 0.72 -8.13 30.71
N GLY A 32 -0.33 -8.89 30.36
CA GLY A 32 -1.70 -8.35 30.29
C GLY A 32 -2.47 -8.81 29.07
N ARG A 33 -3.17 -9.94 29.20
CA ARG A 33 -4.11 -10.48 28.18
C ARG A 33 -5.18 -9.47 27.73
N GLY A 34 -5.45 -8.41 28.50
CA GLY A 34 -6.35 -7.31 28.14
C GLY A 34 -5.73 -6.20 27.29
N LEU A 35 -4.45 -5.86 27.47
CA LEU A 35 -3.75 -4.84 26.67
C LEU A 35 -3.41 -5.36 25.26
N GLY A 36 -3.10 -6.66 25.14
CA GLY A 36 -2.83 -7.30 23.84
C GLY A 36 -4.05 -7.33 22.91
N LEU A 37 -5.27 -7.48 23.46
CA LEU A 37 -6.51 -7.45 22.68
C LEU A 37 -6.83 -6.05 22.15
N ILE A 38 -6.69 -5.02 22.99
CA ILE A 38 -6.88 -3.62 22.56
C ILE A 38 -5.83 -3.26 21.51
N GLY A 39 -4.57 -3.65 21.72
CA GLY A 39 -3.50 -3.47 20.73
C GLY A 39 -3.77 -4.19 19.41
N ALA A 40 -4.26 -5.43 19.45
CA ALA A 40 -4.62 -6.20 18.25
C ALA A 40 -5.81 -5.58 17.49
N VAL A 41 -6.81 -5.07 18.21
CA VAL A 41 -7.96 -4.37 17.60
C VAL A 41 -7.50 -3.06 16.98
N LEU A 42 -6.65 -2.27 17.66
CA LEU A 42 -6.08 -1.05 17.08
C LEU A 42 -5.23 -1.36 15.85
N ALA A 43 -4.39 -2.40 15.89
CA ALA A 43 -3.57 -2.81 14.76
C ALA A 43 -4.42 -3.25 13.56
N CYS A 44 -5.48 -4.02 13.80
CA CYS A 44 -6.43 -4.44 12.77
C CYS A 44 -7.19 -3.24 12.19
N ALA A 45 -7.66 -2.33 13.04
CA ALA A 45 -8.32 -1.09 12.61
C ALA A 45 -7.37 -0.21 11.78
N THR A 46 -6.10 -0.13 12.17
CA THR A 46 -5.07 0.63 11.46
C THR A 46 -4.77 0.02 10.09
N ALA A 47 -4.66 -1.31 10.02
CA ALA A 47 -4.47 -2.03 8.76
C ALA A 47 -5.67 -1.86 7.81
N LEU A 48 -6.90 -1.94 8.36
CA LEU A 48 -8.13 -1.65 7.61
C LEU A 48 -8.18 -0.21 7.13
N ALA A 49 -7.82 0.76 7.98
CA ALA A 49 -7.74 2.15 7.61
C ALA A 49 -6.70 2.38 6.51
N ALA A 50 -5.51 1.80 6.62
CA ALA A 50 -4.47 1.89 5.59
C ALA A 50 -4.93 1.28 4.26
N LEU A 51 -5.63 0.14 4.30
CA LEU A 51 -6.19 -0.49 3.10
C LEU A 51 -7.29 0.38 2.49
N LEU A 52 -8.17 0.94 3.33
CA LEU A 52 -9.23 1.86 2.90
C LEU A 52 -8.66 3.16 2.32
N PHE A 53 -7.60 3.71 2.91
CA PHE A 53 -6.87 4.87 2.39
C PHE A 53 -6.14 4.54 1.08
N GLY A 54 -5.54 3.36 0.97
CA GLY A 54 -4.88 2.90 -0.26
C GLY A 54 -5.88 2.72 -1.40
N VAL A 55 -7.04 2.12 -1.10
CA VAL A 55 -8.19 2.05 -2.00
C VAL A 55 -8.64 3.46 -2.37
N LEU A 56 -8.95 4.30 -1.39
CA LEU A 56 -9.43 5.67 -1.60
C LEU A 56 -8.44 6.47 -2.46
N ALA A 57 -7.14 6.36 -2.24
CA ALA A 57 -6.11 7.02 -3.05
C ALA A 57 -6.18 6.63 -4.54
N VAL A 58 -6.52 5.38 -4.86
CA VAL A 58 -6.74 4.92 -6.24
C VAL A 58 -8.04 5.49 -6.82
N PHE A 59 -9.07 5.66 -5.99
CA PHE A 59 -10.38 6.18 -6.41
C PHE A 59 -10.51 7.70 -6.33
N VAL A 60 -9.59 8.44 -5.69
CA VAL A 60 -9.69 9.90 -5.53
C VAL A 60 -9.67 10.60 -6.88
N THR A 61 -8.77 10.24 -7.79
CA THR A 61 -8.70 10.86 -9.12
C THR A 61 -10.00 10.70 -9.93
N PRO A 62 -10.55 9.48 -10.11
CA PRO A 62 -11.84 9.33 -10.79
C PRO A 62 -13.00 9.93 -10.00
N LEU A 63 -12.95 9.97 -8.67
CA LEU A 63 -13.97 10.60 -7.82
C LEU A 63 -14.01 12.12 -8.04
N ILE A 64 -12.84 12.79 -8.02
CA ILE A 64 -12.72 14.23 -8.31
C ILE A 64 -13.13 14.50 -9.75
N GLY A 65 -12.65 13.71 -10.71
CA GLY A 65 -13.01 13.86 -12.13
C GLY A 65 -14.51 13.74 -12.36
N ALA A 66 -15.16 12.75 -11.75
CA ALA A 66 -16.60 12.57 -11.82
C ALA A 66 -17.37 13.70 -11.13
N ALA A 67 -16.91 14.17 -9.96
CA ALA A 67 -17.54 15.29 -9.26
C ALA A 67 -17.46 16.57 -10.09
N LEU A 68 -16.28 16.88 -10.64
CA LEU A 68 -16.08 18.03 -11.51
C LEU A 68 -16.93 17.92 -12.78
N LEU A 69 -16.95 16.74 -13.41
CA LEU A 69 -17.76 16.51 -14.60
C LEU A 69 -19.25 16.71 -14.29
N THR A 70 -19.73 16.18 -13.17
CA THR A 70 -21.14 16.31 -12.76
C THR A 70 -21.51 17.78 -12.49
N LEU A 71 -20.59 18.56 -11.91
CA LEU A 71 -20.80 20.00 -11.66
C LEU A 71 -20.74 20.84 -12.93
N VAL A 72 -19.83 20.51 -13.86
CA VAL A 72 -19.60 21.26 -15.09
C VAL A 72 -20.62 20.88 -16.17
N TRP A 73 -21.16 19.65 -16.14
CA TRP A 73 -22.12 19.16 -17.12
C TRP A 73 -23.32 20.09 -17.41
N PRO A 74 -24.07 20.59 -16.40
CA PRO A 74 -25.22 21.45 -16.66
C PRO A 74 -24.85 22.82 -17.26
N VAL A 75 -23.58 23.23 -17.16
CA VAL A 75 -23.09 24.47 -17.77
C VAL A 75 -22.81 24.28 -19.27
N ILE A 76 -22.41 23.08 -19.68
CA ILE A 76 -22.03 22.76 -21.05
C ILE A 76 -23.21 22.24 -21.87
N PHE A 77 -24.07 21.43 -21.26
CA PHE A 77 -25.13 20.69 -21.95
C PHE A 77 -26.52 21.07 -21.47
N SER A 78 -27.48 21.12 -22.40
CA SER A 78 -28.89 21.30 -22.07
C SER A 78 -29.48 20.06 -21.39
N GLU A 79 -30.48 20.26 -20.54
CA GLU A 79 -31.22 19.17 -19.89
C GLU A 79 -31.89 18.24 -20.91
N GLN A 80 -32.32 18.77 -22.06
CA GLN A 80 -32.95 18.02 -23.14
C GLN A 80 -31.97 17.03 -23.78
N PHE A 81 -30.74 17.48 -24.05
CA PHE A 81 -29.67 16.61 -24.55
C PHE A 81 -29.31 15.54 -23.52
N THR A 82 -29.19 15.94 -22.25
CA THR A 82 -28.84 15.02 -21.15
C THR A 82 -29.93 13.96 -20.94
N GLY A 83 -31.20 14.36 -21.03
CA GLY A 83 -32.36 13.45 -20.99
C GLY A 83 -32.37 12.44 -22.13
N TRP A 84 -32.01 12.87 -23.34
CA TRP A 84 -31.89 11.96 -24.49
C TRP A 84 -30.74 10.95 -24.33
N VAL A 85 -29.57 11.39 -23.83
CA VAL A 85 -28.39 10.51 -23.65
C VAL A 85 -28.53 9.58 -22.44
N PHE A 86 -29.00 10.09 -21.31
CA PHE A 86 -28.95 9.37 -20.03
C PHE A 86 -30.31 8.87 -19.53
N GLY A 87 -31.41 9.26 -20.18
CA GLY A 87 -32.78 9.00 -19.73
C GLY A 87 -33.21 9.85 -18.53
N THR A 88 -32.34 10.76 -18.08
CA THR A 88 -32.55 11.63 -16.92
C THR A 88 -32.12 13.06 -17.26
N PRO A 89 -32.81 14.10 -16.73
CA PRO A 89 -32.46 15.49 -17.03
C PRO A 89 -31.08 15.90 -16.49
N TYR A 90 -30.53 15.12 -15.56
CA TYR A 90 -29.21 15.31 -14.96
C TYR A 90 -28.27 14.14 -15.27
N LEU A 91 -26.97 14.42 -15.29
CA LEU A 91 -25.92 13.40 -15.35
C LEU A 91 -25.83 12.67 -14.00
N PRO A 92 -26.12 11.36 -13.91
CA PRO A 92 -26.01 10.63 -12.65
C PRO A 92 -24.53 10.47 -12.28
N PHE A 93 -24.15 10.89 -11.07
CA PHE A 93 -22.78 10.83 -10.57
C PHE A 93 -22.14 9.44 -10.74
N TRP A 94 -22.89 8.38 -10.45
CA TRP A 94 -22.39 7.01 -10.57
C TRP A 94 -22.01 6.63 -12.01
N LYS A 95 -22.76 7.12 -13.02
CA LYS A 95 -22.45 6.88 -14.44
C LYS A 95 -21.16 7.61 -14.82
N ALA A 96 -20.99 8.86 -14.36
CA ALA A 96 -19.78 9.64 -14.56
C ALA A 96 -18.56 8.98 -13.90
N PHE A 97 -18.72 8.51 -12.66
CA PHE A 97 -17.69 7.82 -11.90
C PHE A 97 -17.25 6.52 -12.57
N LEU A 98 -18.20 5.68 -13.00
CA LEU A 98 -17.88 4.48 -13.77
C LEU A 98 -17.15 4.79 -15.07
N LEU A 99 -17.56 5.85 -15.78
CA LEU A 99 -16.93 6.25 -17.03
C LEU A 99 -15.45 6.61 -16.79
N PHE A 100 -15.18 7.42 -15.77
CA PHE A 100 -13.81 7.75 -15.37
C PHE A 100 -13.01 6.52 -14.92
N LEU A 101 -13.65 5.61 -14.18
CA LEU A 101 -13.02 4.37 -13.76
C LEU A 101 -12.62 3.50 -14.95
N LEU A 102 -13.52 3.36 -15.91
CA LEU A 102 -13.32 2.59 -17.13
C LEU A 102 -12.20 3.19 -17.98
N VAL A 103 -12.21 4.50 -18.20
CA VAL A 103 -11.14 5.21 -18.92
C VAL A 103 -9.80 5.02 -18.22
N GLY A 104 -9.76 5.18 -16.89
CA GLY A 104 -8.55 4.94 -16.11
C GLY A 104 -8.03 3.50 -16.24
N ALA A 105 -8.93 2.52 -16.20
CA ALA A 105 -8.60 1.11 -16.38
C ALA A 105 -8.07 0.82 -17.79
N VAL A 106 -8.70 1.36 -18.83
CA VAL A 106 -8.26 1.21 -20.24
C VAL A 106 -6.89 1.84 -20.46
N VAL A 107 -6.65 3.05 -19.95
CA VAL A 107 -5.35 3.72 -20.06
C VAL A 107 -4.26 2.91 -19.36
N ARG A 108 -4.56 2.40 -18.16
CA ARG A 108 -3.62 1.58 -17.39
C ARG A 108 -3.35 0.23 -18.07
N PHE A 109 -4.37 -0.40 -18.64
CA PHE A 109 -4.24 -1.64 -19.40
C PHE A 109 -3.43 -1.43 -20.68
N HIS A 110 -3.71 -0.36 -21.44
CA HIS A 110 -2.95 -0.01 -22.63
C HIS A 110 -1.47 0.23 -22.30
N ARG A 111 -1.19 0.98 -21.21
CA ARG A 111 0.18 1.21 -20.74
C ARG A 111 0.88 -0.08 -20.31
N TRP A 112 0.16 -1.01 -19.69
CA TRP A 112 0.70 -2.32 -19.34
C TRP A 112 1.03 -3.16 -20.60
N SER A 113 0.12 -3.18 -21.57
CA SER A 113 0.32 -3.86 -22.85
C SER A 113 1.55 -3.35 -23.59
N THR A 114 1.72 -2.02 -23.71
CA THR A 114 2.88 -1.43 -24.40
C THR A 114 4.19 -1.64 -23.64
N SER A 115 4.14 -1.76 -22.31
CA SER A 115 5.32 -2.06 -21.49
C SER A 115 5.76 -3.53 -21.63
N GLY A 116 4.84 -4.46 -21.84
CA GLY A 116 5.14 -5.88 -22.06
C GLY A 116 5.82 -6.16 -23.41
N GLU A 117 5.55 -5.35 -24.43
CA GLU A 117 6.17 -5.46 -25.76
C GLU A 117 7.69 -5.19 -25.72
N LEU A 118 8.12 -4.25 -24.86
CA LEU A 118 9.53 -3.88 -24.70
C LEU A 118 10.37 -4.96 -24.00
N TRP A 119 9.76 -5.74 -23.11
CA TRP A 119 10.45 -6.83 -22.41
C TRP A 119 10.60 -8.08 -23.28
N ARG A 120 9.72 -8.27 -24.27
CA ARG A 120 9.75 -9.42 -25.20
C ARG A 120 10.76 -9.28 -26.34
N ARG A 121 11.36 -8.09 -26.52
CA ARG A 121 12.35 -7.79 -27.58
C ARG A 121 13.81 -7.72 -27.08
N ARG A 122 14.06 -7.94 -25.78
CA ARG A 122 15.41 -8.19 -25.24
C ARG A 122 15.58 -9.69 -24.99
#